data_AF-A0A534CVC2-F1
#
_entry.id   AF-A0A534CVC2-F1
#
_cell.length_a   1.000
_cell.length_b   1.000
_cell.length_c   1.000
_cell.angle_alpha   90.00
_cell.angle_beta   90.00
_cell.angle_gamma   90.00
#
_symmetry.space_group_name_H-M   'P 1'
#
loop_
_entity.id
_entity.type
_entity.pdbx_description
1 polymer ?
#
loop_
_entity_poly.entity_id
_entity_poly.type
_entity_poly.pdbx_seq_one_letter_code
_entity_poly.pdbx_strand_id
1 'polypeptide(L)'
;MTAPAGDKRARVSAALAALLVFGACAALAGEKQPREYLDEDTAATVTVVGEPLVFAYPHPTLAANQRDYVTLAAAAVNRNGKVSYVLIAYFWSTIDPRLRQDPLPSPAQLVIQADDRRIELHLQGHSPHEAGIGQPVHAPPGVDAAPNVYGTDLGTVRFIGEARELTIVVDSDPAPISYELWEDRRVALRNFVHHMSGGR
;
A
#
# COMPACT_ATOMS: atom_id res chain seq x y z
N MET A 1 -47.69 48.62 -22.49
CA MET A 1 -46.25 48.32 -22.41
C MET A 1 -45.96 47.81 -21.00
N THR A 2 -45.91 46.49 -20.83
CA THR A 2 -45.69 45.81 -19.54
C THR A 2 -44.39 45.03 -19.62
N ALA A 3 -43.45 45.29 -18.71
CA ALA A 3 -42.18 44.56 -18.61
C ALA A 3 -42.37 43.25 -17.82
N PRO A 4 -41.71 42.13 -18.19
CA PRO A 4 -41.82 40.89 -17.43
C PRO A 4 -40.90 40.92 -16.21
N ALA A 5 -41.45 40.49 -15.08
CA ALA A 5 -40.75 40.29 -13.82
C ALA A 5 -39.73 39.15 -13.95
N GLY A 6 -38.45 39.47 -13.71
CA GLY A 6 -37.34 38.53 -13.78
C GLY A 6 -37.42 37.44 -12.71
N ASP A 7 -37.32 36.21 -13.18
CA ASP A 7 -37.42 34.96 -12.43
C ASP A 7 -36.24 34.78 -11.45
N LYS A 8 -36.37 35.32 -10.23
CA LYS A 8 -35.37 35.17 -9.17
C LYS A 8 -35.21 33.73 -8.69
N ARG A 9 -36.19 32.86 -8.96
CA ARG A 9 -36.21 31.46 -8.51
C ARG A 9 -35.26 30.57 -9.32
N ALA A 10 -35.07 30.85 -10.62
CA ALA A 10 -34.18 30.06 -11.48
C ALA A 10 -32.68 30.24 -11.13
N ARG A 11 -32.29 31.39 -10.57
CA ARG A 11 -30.89 31.70 -10.23
C ARG A 11 -30.41 31.03 -8.95
N VAL A 12 -31.31 30.78 -7.99
CA VAL A 12 -30.97 30.13 -6.72
C VAL A 12 -30.70 28.63 -6.92
N SER A 13 -31.42 27.98 -7.84
CA SER A 13 -31.26 26.55 -8.12
C SER A 13 -29.95 26.20 -8.86
N ALA A 14 -29.45 27.11 -9.72
CA ALA A 14 -28.20 26.89 -10.44
C ALA A 14 -26.95 27.01 -9.55
N ALA A 15 -27.00 27.88 -8.53
CA ALA A 15 -25.88 28.05 -7.59
C ALA A 15 -25.71 26.84 -6.66
N LEU A 16 -26.81 26.17 -6.28
CA LEU A 16 -26.76 25.00 -5.39
C LEU A 16 -26.23 23.74 -6.12
N ALA A 17 -26.51 23.59 -7.41
CA ALA A 17 -26.00 22.47 -8.21
C ALA A 17 -24.49 22.57 -8.48
N ALA A 18 -23.95 23.79 -8.63
CA ALA A 18 -22.51 24.00 -8.84
C ALA A 18 -21.66 23.68 -7.59
N LEU A 19 -22.22 23.88 -6.39
CA LEU A 19 -21.53 23.59 -5.11
C LEU A 19 -21.39 22.09 -4.82
N LEU A 20 -22.29 21.25 -5.35
CA LEU A 20 -22.24 19.78 -5.16
C LEU A 20 -21.15 19.11 -6.02
N VAL A 21 -20.74 19.72 -7.14
CA VAL A 21 -19.70 19.15 -8.01
C VAL A 21 -18.29 19.32 -7.42
N PHE A 22 -18.06 20.36 -6.61
CA PHE A 22 -16.74 20.57 -5.97
C PHE A 22 -16.51 19.70 -4.72
N GLY A 23 -17.56 19.21 -4.06
CA GLY A 23 -17.43 18.37 -2.86
C GLY A 23 -16.98 16.93 -3.14
N ALA A 24 -17.25 16.41 -4.34
CA ALA A 24 -16.95 15.02 -4.68
C ALA A 24 -15.45 14.77 -4.98
N CYS A 25 -14.73 15.76 -5.51
CA CYS A 25 -13.30 15.60 -5.81
C CYS A 25 -12.39 15.59 -4.56
N ALA A 26 -12.83 16.22 -3.45
CA ALA A 26 -12.04 16.26 -2.23
C ALA A 26 -12.05 14.91 -1.47
N ALA A 27 -13.14 14.14 -1.57
CA ALA A 27 -13.27 12.84 -0.90
C ALA A 27 -12.31 11.78 -1.50
N LEU A 28 -12.12 11.78 -2.82
CA LEU A 28 -11.21 10.85 -3.51
C LEU A 28 -9.71 11.17 -3.26
N ALA A 29 -9.39 12.39 -2.84
CA ALA A 29 -8.02 12.77 -2.49
C ALA A 29 -7.62 12.29 -1.09
N GLY A 30 -8.59 12.07 -0.19
CA GLY A 30 -8.35 11.62 1.18
C GLY A 30 -7.86 10.17 1.28
N GLU A 31 -8.30 9.29 0.38
CA GLU A 31 -7.91 7.87 0.37
C GLU A 31 -6.44 7.64 -0.03
N LYS A 32 -5.80 8.63 -0.65
CA LYS A 32 -4.40 8.52 -1.13
C LYS A 32 -3.37 9.08 -0.13
N GLN A 33 -3.84 9.66 0.96
CA GLN A 33 -2.96 10.17 2.02
C GLN A 33 -2.64 9.06 3.03
N PRO A 34 -1.51 9.17 3.74
CA PRO A 34 -1.25 8.32 4.88
C PRO A 34 -2.40 8.39 5.88
N ARG A 35 -2.85 7.24 6.37
CA ARG A 35 -3.93 7.15 7.34
C ARG A 35 -3.36 6.90 8.72
N GLU A 36 -3.57 7.85 9.63
CA GLU A 36 -3.22 7.73 11.04
C GLU A 36 -4.46 7.37 11.86
N TYR A 37 -4.32 6.43 12.80
CA TYR A 37 -5.38 6.03 13.70
C TYR A 37 -4.81 5.49 15.02
N LEU A 38 -5.62 5.54 16.08
CA LEU A 38 -5.35 4.80 17.30
C LEU A 38 -5.87 3.37 17.12
N ASP A 39 -4.97 2.41 17.24
CA ASP A 39 -5.30 1.00 17.23
C ASP A 39 -5.72 0.59 18.66
N GLU A 40 -7.01 0.35 18.85
CA GLU A 40 -7.59 0.08 20.18
C GLU A 40 -7.11 -1.25 20.78
N ASP A 41 -6.83 -2.25 19.92
CA ASP A 41 -6.39 -3.58 20.35
C ASP A 41 -4.96 -3.56 20.90
N THR A 42 -4.09 -2.77 20.26
CA THR A 42 -2.65 -2.71 20.62
C THR A 42 -2.26 -1.44 21.37
N ALA A 43 -3.21 -0.52 21.57
CA ALA A 43 -3.02 0.80 22.17
C ALA A 43 -1.90 1.64 21.52
N ALA A 44 -1.61 1.38 20.24
CA ALA A 44 -0.58 2.08 19.48
C ALA A 44 -1.20 3.09 18.51
N THR A 45 -0.54 4.22 18.29
CA THR A 45 -0.89 5.08 17.15
C THR A 45 -0.21 4.54 15.92
N VAL A 46 -1.00 4.16 14.92
CA VAL A 46 -0.52 3.55 13.67
C VAL A 46 -0.75 4.53 12.53
N THR A 47 0.30 4.79 11.76
CA THR A 47 0.22 5.49 10.49
C THR A 47 0.52 4.50 9.37
N VAL A 48 -0.37 4.35 8.40
CA VAL A 48 -0.18 3.48 7.23
C VAL A 48 -0.05 4.29 5.95
N VAL A 49 0.72 3.77 4.99
CA VAL A 49 0.77 4.34 3.64
C VAL A 49 -0.64 4.37 3.02
N GLY A 50 -0.95 5.39 2.21
CA GLY A 50 -2.28 5.53 1.59
C GLY A 50 -2.60 4.43 0.57
N GLU A 51 -1.62 4.07 -0.28
CA GLU A 51 -1.72 3.00 -1.27
C GLU A 51 -0.46 2.12 -1.22
N PRO A 52 -0.56 0.80 -1.36
CA PRO A 52 0.59 -0.10 -1.36
C PRO A 52 1.27 -0.12 -2.74
N LEU A 53 2.53 -0.55 -2.78
CA LEU A 53 3.13 -1.02 -4.04
C LEU A 53 2.62 -2.44 -4.33
N VAL A 54 2.41 -2.76 -5.61
CA VAL A 54 2.11 -4.14 -6.03
C VAL A 54 3.15 -4.59 -7.03
N PHE A 55 3.77 -5.73 -6.77
CA PHE A 55 4.71 -6.40 -7.67
C PHE A 55 4.05 -7.65 -8.25
N ALA A 56 4.45 -8.07 -9.45
CA ALA A 56 3.89 -9.23 -10.12
C ALA A 56 4.96 -10.13 -10.74
N TYR A 57 4.72 -11.43 -10.66
CA TYR A 57 5.47 -12.47 -11.36
C TYR A 57 4.53 -13.19 -12.35
N PRO A 58 4.72 -13.04 -13.68
CA PRO A 58 3.90 -13.71 -14.68
C PRO A 58 4.18 -15.21 -14.75
N HIS A 59 3.12 -16.01 -14.91
CA HIS A 59 3.21 -17.44 -15.23
C HIS A 59 2.81 -17.68 -16.69
N PRO A 60 3.73 -17.50 -17.66
CA PRO A 60 3.40 -17.55 -19.09
C PRO A 60 2.91 -18.93 -19.57
N THR A 61 3.18 -20.00 -18.82
CA THR A 61 2.83 -21.37 -19.17
C THR A 61 1.41 -21.79 -18.78
N LEU A 62 0.71 -21.03 -17.93
CA LEU A 62 -0.62 -21.40 -17.41
C LEU A 62 -1.78 -20.75 -18.19
N ALA A 63 -1.79 -19.41 -18.31
CA ALA A 63 -2.73 -18.65 -19.13
C ALA A 63 -2.37 -17.15 -19.19
N ALA A 64 -2.92 -16.43 -20.17
CA ALA A 64 -2.91 -14.97 -20.15
C ALA A 64 -3.67 -14.47 -18.89
N ASN A 65 -3.02 -13.64 -18.06
CA ASN A 65 -3.51 -13.03 -16.81
C ASN A 65 -3.35 -13.84 -15.51
N GLN A 66 -2.68 -15.00 -15.54
CA GLN A 66 -2.30 -15.71 -14.31
C GLN A 66 -0.97 -15.20 -13.77
N ARG A 67 -0.99 -14.68 -12.53
CA ARG A 67 0.14 -13.99 -11.91
C ARG A 67 0.18 -14.29 -10.41
N ASP A 68 1.40 -14.39 -9.90
CA ASP A 68 1.65 -14.22 -8.48
C ASP A 68 1.97 -12.75 -8.22
N TYR A 69 1.65 -12.29 -7.02
CA TYR A 69 1.77 -10.90 -6.62
C TYR A 69 2.41 -10.76 -5.26
N VAL A 70 3.04 -9.61 -5.05
CA VAL A 70 3.45 -9.13 -3.73
C VAL A 70 2.85 -7.75 -3.51
N THR A 71 1.96 -7.63 -2.53
CA THR A 71 1.51 -6.32 -2.04
C THR A 71 2.46 -5.87 -0.94
N LEU A 72 3.06 -4.69 -1.05
CA LEU A 72 4.01 -4.14 -0.09
C LEU A 72 3.51 -2.79 0.45
N ALA A 73 3.24 -2.73 1.76
CA ALA A 73 2.77 -1.54 2.45
C ALA A 73 3.76 -1.10 3.54
N ALA A 74 3.91 0.21 3.71
CA ALA A 74 4.65 0.79 4.84
C ALA A 74 3.71 1.17 5.97
N ALA A 75 4.15 0.95 7.21
CA ALA A 75 3.48 1.45 8.40
C ALA A 75 4.50 1.96 9.42
N ALA A 76 4.08 2.96 10.20
CA ALA A 76 4.75 3.43 11.40
C ALA A 76 3.88 3.12 12.60
N VAL A 77 4.48 2.63 13.67
CA VAL A 77 3.81 2.32 14.93
C VAL A 77 4.46 3.14 16.03
N ASN A 78 3.67 4.00 16.66
CA ASN A 78 4.09 4.81 17.79
C ASN A 78 3.50 4.24 19.08
N ARG A 79 4.38 3.73 19.95
CA ARG A 79 4.06 3.30 21.31
C ARG A 79 4.77 4.21 22.30
N ASN A 80 4.01 5.02 23.03
CA ASN A 80 4.53 5.92 24.07
C ASN A 80 5.66 6.84 23.59
N GLY A 81 5.57 7.38 22.36
CA GLY A 81 6.56 8.27 21.76
C GLY A 81 7.70 7.55 21.04
N LYS A 82 7.79 6.21 21.13
CA LYS A 82 8.75 5.41 20.37
C LYS A 82 8.12 4.98 19.05
N VAL A 83 8.65 5.48 17.95
CA VAL A 83 8.22 5.13 16.58
C VAL A 83 9.08 4.00 16.03
N SER A 84 8.44 2.94 15.55
CA SER A 84 9.06 1.87 14.74
C SER A 84 8.43 1.83 13.35
N TYR A 85 9.22 1.46 12.35
CA TYR A 85 8.75 1.33 10.97
C TYR A 85 8.77 -0.12 10.54
N VAL A 86 7.74 -0.54 9.82
CA VAL A 86 7.63 -1.88 9.25
C VAL A 86 7.20 -1.80 7.79
N LEU A 87 7.64 -2.80 7.02
CA LEU A 87 7.07 -3.13 5.72
C LEU A 87 6.25 -4.41 5.88
N ILE A 88 5.01 -4.39 5.42
CA ILE A 88 4.08 -5.51 5.46
C ILE A 88 3.94 -6.01 4.03
N ALA A 89 4.34 -7.25 3.79
CA ALA A 89 4.23 -7.90 2.49
C ALA A 89 3.19 -9.01 2.51
N TYR A 90 2.34 -9.06 1.49
CA TYR A 90 1.43 -10.19 1.24
C TYR A 90 1.83 -10.86 -0.06
N PHE A 91 2.15 -12.15 0.00
CA PHE A 91 2.35 -12.98 -1.19
C PHE A 91 1.01 -13.65 -1.52
N TRP A 92 0.51 -13.42 -2.74
CA TRP A 92 -0.80 -13.91 -3.16
C TRP A 92 -0.82 -14.24 -4.66
N SER A 93 -1.86 -14.91 -5.12
CA SER A 93 -1.95 -15.38 -6.51
C SER A 93 -3.38 -15.28 -7.03
N THR A 94 -3.52 -15.04 -8.33
CA THR A 94 -4.79 -15.21 -9.06
C THR A 94 -4.92 -16.60 -9.69
N ILE A 95 -3.91 -17.45 -9.54
CA ILE A 95 -3.90 -18.82 -10.06
C ILE A 95 -4.82 -19.69 -9.21
N ASP A 96 -5.64 -20.53 -9.84
CA ASP A 96 -6.44 -21.53 -9.12
C ASP A 96 -5.49 -22.39 -8.27
N PRO A 97 -5.67 -22.47 -6.93
CA PRO A 97 -4.81 -23.26 -6.05
C PRO A 97 -4.65 -24.73 -6.49
N ARG A 98 -5.63 -25.29 -7.22
CA ARG A 98 -5.57 -26.66 -7.76
C ARG A 98 -4.60 -26.83 -8.93
N LEU A 99 -4.29 -25.75 -9.65
CA LEU A 99 -3.38 -25.76 -10.80
C LEU A 99 -1.92 -25.50 -10.40
N ARG A 100 -1.71 -25.17 -9.13
CA ARG A 100 -0.43 -24.68 -8.66
C ARG A 100 0.40 -25.82 -8.07
N GLN A 101 1.68 -25.87 -8.46
CA GLN A 101 2.60 -26.93 -8.06
C GLN A 101 3.33 -26.60 -6.76
N ASP A 102 3.77 -25.34 -6.60
CA ASP A 102 4.59 -24.91 -5.46
C ASP A 102 3.81 -23.98 -4.51
N PRO A 103 4.11 -23.99 -3.19
CA PRO A 103 3.59 -23.04 -2.22
C PRO A 103 3.98 -21.59 -2.51
N LEU A 104 3.21 -20.64 -1.96
CA LEU A 104 3.46 -19.23 -2.21
C LEU A 104 4.62 -18.87 -1.29
N PRO A 105 5.58 -18.06 -1.73
CA PRO A 105 6.73 -17.79 -0.91
C PRO A 105 6.33 -17.11 0.40
N SER A 106 7.01 -17.48 1.48
CA SER A 106 6.95 -16.77 2.75
C SER A 106 8.39 -16.60 3.26
N PRO A 107 9.15 -15.68 2.65
CA PRO A 107 10.59 -15.65 2.84
C PRO A 107 10.97 -15.09 4.22
N ALA A 108 11.93 -15.73 4.89
CA ALA A 108 12.52 -15.21 6.12
C ALA A 108 13.32 -13.91 5.89
N GLN A 109 13.81 -13.72 4.67
CA GLN A 109 14.50 -12.51 4.22
C GLN A 109 13.82 -11.99 2.95
N LEU A 110 13.27 -10.79 3.00
CA LEU A 110 12.76 -10.10 1.82
C LEU A 110 13.88 -9.25 1.21
N VAL A 111 14.17 -9.47 -0.07
CA VAL A 111 15.14 -8.67 -0.79
C VAL A 111 14.41 -7.72 -1.73
N ILE A 112 14.64 -6.42 -1.55
CA ILE A 112 14.16 -5.39 -2.47
C ILE A 112 15.39 -4.88 -3.23
N GLN A 113 15.43 -5.12 -4.54
CA GLN A 113 16.38 -4.46 -5.42
C GLN A 113 15.78 -3.10 -5.79
N ALA A 114 16.47 -2.02 -5.40
CA ALA A 114 16.05 -0.66 -5.61
C ALA A 114 17.21 0.12 -6.24
N ASP A 115 17.08 0.42 -7.54
CA ASP A 115 18.18 0.89 -8.39
C ASP A 115 19.42 -0.04 -8.26
N ASP A 116 20.55 0.52 -7.83
CA ASP A 116 21.82 -0.19 -7.62
C ASP A 116 21.96 -0.79 -6.21
N ARG A 117 20.95 -0.63 -5.35
CA ARG A 117 21.01 -1.09 -3.95
C ARG A 117 20.14 -2.31 -3.72
N ARG A 118 20.75 -3.31 -3.07
CA ARG A 118 20.08 -4.48 -2.51
C ARG A 118 19.70 -4.17 -1.06
N ILE A 119 18.41 -4.17 -0.75
CA ILE A 119 17.88 -3.94 0.60
C ILE A 119 17.41 -5.28 1.13
N GLU A 120 18.04 -5.76 2.19
CA GLU A 120 17.70 -7.02 2.83
C GLU A 120 16.93 -6.76 4.13
N LEU A 121 15.72 -7.28 4.20
CA LEU A 121 14.81 -7.08 5.31
C LEU A 121 14.54 -8.41 6.00
N HIS A 122 14.65 -8.42 7.33
CA HIS A 122 14.46 -9.62 8.13
C HIS A 122 13.02 -9.70 8.61
N LEU A 123 12.43 -10.88 8.44
CA LEU A 123 11.09 -11.19 8.92
C LEU A 123 11.06 -11.07 10.45
N GLN A 124 10.13 -10.27 10.96
CA GLN A 124 9.85 -10.16 12.40
C GLN A 124 8.75 -11.10 12.84
N GLY A 125 7.81 -11.41 11.95
CA GLY A 125 6.71 -12.33 12.22
C GLY A 125 5.67 -12.33 11.10
N HIS A 126 4.68 -13.20 11.25
CA HIS A 126 3.57 -13.34 10.31
C HIS A 126 2.30 -12.64 10.80
N SER A 127 2.44 -11.64 11.68
CA SER A 127 1.32 -10.97 12.33
C SER A 127 1.62 -9.48 12.54
N PRO A 128 0.88 -8.57 11.89
CA PRO A 128 0.94 -7.14 12.14
C PRO A 128 0.65 -6.79 13.61
N HIS A 129 -0.13 -7.64 14.30
CA HIS A 129 -0.47 -7.43 15.71
C HIS A 129 0.78 -7.42 16.59
N GLU A 130 1.76 -8.28 16.32
CA GLU A 130 3.05 -8.30 17.05
C GLU A 130 3.82 -6.99 16.88
N ALA A 131 3.71 -6.37 15.70
CA ALA A 131 4.26 -5.04 15.42
C ALA A 131 3.42 -3.89 15.99
N GLY A 132 2.22 -4.14 16.54
CA GLY A 132 1.33 -3.12 17.09
C GLY A 132 0.30 -2.59 16.11
N ILE A 133 -0.18 -3.46 15.25
CA ILE A 133 -1.21 -3.16 14.25
C ILE A 133 -2.27 -4.26 14.35
N GLY A 134 -3.40 -3.98 14.99
CA GLY A 134 -4.49 -4.94 15.20
C GLY A 134 -5.28 -5.26 13.94
N GLN A 135 -5.34 -4.33 12.98
CA GLN A 135 -6.07 -4.51 11.72
C GLN A 135 -5.16 -4.83 10.54
N PRO A 136 -5.57 -5.70 9.58
CA PRO A 136 -4.83 -5.92 8.36
C PRO A 136 -4.61 -4.62 7.57
N VAL A 137 -3.41 -4.42 7.05
CA VAL A 137 -3.02 -3.21 6.30
C VAL A 137 -2.86 -3.58 4.85
N HIS A 138 -3.73 -3.07 3.97
CA HIS A 138 -3.67 -3.34 2.53
C HIS A 138 -3.62 -4.83 2.17
N ALA A 139 -4.39 -5.65 2.90
CA ALA A 139 -4.57 -7.06 2.55
C ALA A 139 -5.16 -7.18 1.13
N PRO A 140 -4.66 -8.10 0.29
CA PRO A 140 -5.20 -8.31 -1.05
C PRO A 140 -6.70 -8.62 -1.05
N PRO A 141 -7.49 -8.03 -1.95
CA PRO A 141 -8.93 -8.27 -1.99
C PRO A 141 -9.25 -9.70 -2.43
N GLY A 142 -10.20 -10.35 -1.76
CA GLY A 142 -10.73 -11.65 -2.17
C GLY A 142 -9.79 -12.84 -1.95
N VAL A 143 -8.65 -12.64 -1.28
CA VAL A 143 -7.68 -13.70 -0.94
C VAL A 143 -7.33 -13.60 0.54
N ASP A 144 -7.36 -14.72 1.25
CA ASP A 144 -6.85 -14.82 2.62
C ASP A 144 -5.33 -15.05 2.58
N ALA A 145 -4.56 -13.97 2.40
CA ALA A 145 -3.11 -14.01 2.33
C ALA A 145 -2.51 -13.69 3.71
N ALA A 146 -1.59 -14.54 4.17
CA ALA A 146 -0.86 -14.30 5.40
C ALA A 146 0.10 -13.10 5.24
N PRO A 147 0.11 -12.15 6.19
CA PRO A 147 1.05 -11.04 6.18
C PRO A 147 2.45 -11.50 6.60
N ASN A 148 3.46 -10.91 5.97
CA ASN A 148 4.86 -11.00 6.39
C ASN A 148 5.31 -9.62 6.84
N VAL A 149 5.73 -9.48 8.09
CA VAL A 149 6.12 -8.20 8.68
C VAL A 149 7.62 -8.11 8.77
N TYR A 150 8.20 -7.08 8.16
CA TYR A 150 9.63 -6.83 8.13
C TYR A 150 9.97 -5.52 8.81
N GLY A 151 10.94 -5.57 9.73
CA GLY A 151 11.44 -4.35 10.40
C GLY A 151 12.23 -3.49 9.43
N THR A 152 12.06 -2.17 9.53
CA THR A 152 12.81 -1.21 8.71
C THR A 152 12.98 0.14 9.42
N ASP A 153 13.46 1.14 8.68
CA ASP A 153 13.60 2.53 9.11
C ASP A 153 13.04 3.51 8.06
N LEU A 154 12.79 4.76 8.47
CA LEU A 154 12.23 5.78 7.58
C LEU A 154 13.13 6.10 6.38
N GLY A 155 14.45 5.98 6.52
CA GLY A 155 15.41 6.21 5.44
C GLY A 155 15.31 5.13 4.36
N THR A 156 15.11 3.88 4.75
CA THR A 156 14.83 2.77 3.82
C THR A 156 13.49 2.99 3.10
N VAL A 157 12.43 3.38 3.81
CA VAL A 157 11.13 3.69 3.18
C VAL A 157 11.25 4.86 2.19
N ARG A 158 11.99 5.91 2.56
CA ARG A 158 12.31 7.04 1.65
C ARG A 158 13.02 6.56 0.40
N PHE A 159 14.05 5.75 0.56
CA PHE A 159 14.83 5.25 -0.56
C PHE A 159 13.98 4.43 -1.54
N ILE A 160 13.10 3.54 -1.03
CA ILE A 160 12.16 2.78 -1.87
C ILE A 160 11.21 3.73 -2.63
N GLY A 161 10.70 4.78 -1.96
CA GLY A 161 9.81 5.76 -2.59
C GLY A 161 10.47 6.66 -3.65
N GLU A 162 11.80 6.74 -3.66
CA GLU A 162 12.61 7.57 -4.57
C GLU A 162 13.31 6.77 -5.68
N ALA A 163 13.46 5.45 -5.49
CA ALA A 163 14.09 4.56 -6.47
C ALA A 163 13.43 4.66 -7.84
N ARG A 164 14.20 4.52 -8.93
CA ARG A 164 13.72 4.51 -10.32
C ARG A 164 13.28 3.12 -10.76
N GLU A 165 14.00 2.09 -10.33
CA GLU A 165 13.69 0.68 -10.57
C GLU A 165 13.47 -0.03 -9.24
N LEU A 166 12.45 -0.89 -9.19
CA LEU A 166 12.09 -1.68 -8.01
C LEU A 166 11.71 -3.10 -8.43
N THR A 167 12.36 -4.08 -7.82
CA THR A 167 12.05 -5.51 -7.97
C THR A 167 12.12 -6.17 -6.61
N ILE A 168 11.18 -7.08 -6.32
CA ILE A 168 11.30 -7.98 -5.16
C ILE A 168 11.93 -9.27 -5.62
N VAL A 169 13.02 -9.66 -4.97
CA VAL A 169 13.71 -10.93 -5.22
C VAL A 169 13.44 -11.85 -4.04
N VAL A 170 12.94 -13.05 -4.34
CA VAL A 170 12.75 -14.10 -3.36
C VAL A 170 13.61 -15.29 -3.72
N ASP A 171 14.46 -15.72 -2.80
CA ASP A 171 15.23 -16.94 -2.96
C ASP A 171 14.27 -18.13 -3.05
N SER A 172 14.39 -18.88 -4.14
CA SER A 172 13.61 -20.07 -4.45
C SER A 172 14.51 -21.08 -5.14
N ASP A 173 14.19 -22.36 -5.02
CA ASP A 173 14.90 -23.49 -5.63
C ASP A 173 14.10 -23.92 -6.87
N PRO A 174 14.66 -23.96 -8.10
CA PRO A 174 16.10 -23.90 -8.45
C PRO A 174 16.67 -22.51 -8.76
N ALA A 175 15.85 -21.48 -8.83
CA ALA A 175 16.30 -20.13 -9.13
C ALA A 175 15.48 -19.08 -8.38
N PRO A 176 16.08 -17.92 -8.03
CA PRO A 176 15.36 -16.81 -7.43
C PRO A 176 14.19 -16.35 -8.30
N ILE A 177 13.08 -16.00 -7.66
CA ILE A 177 11.90 -15.44 -8.30
C ILE A 177 11.99 -13.91 -8.22
N SER A 178 11.82 -13.23 -9.34
CA SER A 178 11.80 -11.77 -9.43
C SER A 178 10.39 -11.29 -9.72
N TYR A 179 9.82 -10.53 -8.78
CA TYR A 179 8.55 -9.85 -8.93
C TYR A 179 8.80 -8.41 -9.36
N GLU A 180 8.30 -8.04 -10.52
CA GLU A 180 8.48 -6.72 -11.10
C GLU A 180 7.37 -5.76 -10.65
N LEU A 181 7.69 -4.47 -10.52
CA LEU A 181 6.70 -3.46 -10.14
C LEU A 181 5.53 -3.43 -11.15
N TRP A 182 4.32 -3.66 -10.64
CA TRP A 182 3.09 -3.75 -11.42
C TRP A 182 2.20 -2.54 -11.20
N GLU A 183 1.91 -2.20 -9.94
CA GLU A 183 1.25 -0.94 -9.57
C GLU A 183 2.24 -0.02 -8.88
N ASP A 184 2.67 1.01 -9.60
CA ASP A 184 3.56 2.03 -9.07
C ASP A 184 2.78 3.05 -8.23
N ARG A 185 2.96 2.93 -6.91
CA ARG A 185 2.42 3.87 -5.91
C ARG A 185 3.53 4.51 -5.09
N ARG A 186 4.72 4.70 -5.66
CA ARG A 186 5.85 5.37 -4.97
C ARG A 186 5.50 6.78 -4.48
N VAL A 187 4.56 7.47 -5.15
CA VAL A 187 3.99 8.74 -4.67
C VAL A 187 3.40 8.59 -3.26
N ALA A 188 2.65 7.53 -2.98
CA ALA A 188 2.04 7.29 -1.67
C ALA A 188 3.11 7.03 -0.60
N LEU A 189 4.20 6.30 -0.93
CA LEU A 189 5.35 6.13 -0.05
C LEU A 189 6.05 7.47 0.25
N ARG A 190 6.22 8.34 -0.76
CA ARG A 190 6.80 9.67 -0.54
C ARG A 190 5.90 10.55 0.32
N ASN A 191 4.58 10.49 0.14
CA ASN A 191 3.62 11.20 1.00
C ASN A 191 3.69 10.68 2.45
N PHE A 192 3.80 9.36 2.64
CA PHE A 192 4.03 8.74 3.95
C PHE A 192 5.33 9.25 4.59
N VAL A 193 6.43 9.27 3.85
CA VAL A 193 7.71 9.78 4.35
C VAL A 193 7.63 11.26 4.70
N HIS A 194 6.95 12.07 3.88
CA HIS A 194 6.74 13.49 4.14
C HIS A 194 5.96 13.72 5.43
N HIS A 195 4.83 13.02 5.58
CA HIS A 195 3.99 13.06 6.79
C HIS A 195 4.79 12.66 8.04
N MET A 196 5.53 11.55 7.98
CA MET A 196 6.35 11.06 9.10
C MET A 196 7.57 11.96 9.40
N SER A 197 7.98 12.80 8.46
CA SER A 197 9.05 13.79 8.65
C SER A 197 8.54 15.13 9.22
N GLY A 198 7.24 15.22 9.56
CA GLY A 198 6.61 16.43 10.10
C GLY A 198 6.10 17.42 9.04
N GLY A 199 6.09 17.03 7.77
CA GLY A 199 5.43 17.78 6.71
C GLY A 199 3.92 17.62 6.80
N ARG A 200 3.19 18.72 6.99
CA ARG A 200 1.72 18.78 6.97
C ARG A 200 1.23 19.33 5.65
#